data_AF-A0A7S1E4K9-F1
#
_entry.id   AF-A0A7S1E4K9-F1
#
_cell.length_a   1.000
_cell.length_b   1.000
_cell.length_c   1.000
_cell.angle_alpha   90.00
_cell.angle_beta   90.00
_cell.angle_gamma   90.00
#
_symmetry.space_group_name_H-M   'P 1'
#
loop_
_entity.id
_entity.type
_entity.pdbx_description
1 polymer ?
#
loop_
_entity_poly.entity_id
_entity_poly.type
_entity_poly.pdbx_seq_one_letter_code
_entity_poly.pdbx_strand_id
1 'polypeptide(L)'
;FDEFDVRNKGPIEYLEDDLEESRDMQDPFHILLMEETFIKPKVTVNYVSGSLQFVLEMPYEEAVEASLFAKDQGFSCLGTWTREQCLELGKKLQKRDLCVRVVPFVPGGQRGWQAKDASDNDSSFGEIGGNEEFIDVEYWR
;
A
#
# COMPACT_ATOMS: atom_id res chain seq x y z
N PHE A 1 -22.68 -15.69 15.15
CA PHE A 1 -21.89 -14.63 14.52
C PHE A 1 -21.44 -13.74 15.66
N ASP A 2 -20.19 -13.88 16.07
CA ASP A 2 -19.67 -13.28 17.30
C ASP A 2 -19.13 -11.88 16.99
N GLU A 3 -19.68 -10.88 17.67
CA GLU A 3 -19.42 -9.44 17.47
C GLU A 3 -18.04 -9.01 18.03
N PHE A 4 -17.31 -9.95 18.64
CA PHE A 4 -16.04 -9.72 19.34
C PHE A 4 -14.78 -9.76 18.45
N ASP A 5 -14.83 -10.30 17.23
CA ASP A 5 -13.61 -10.50 16.41
C ASP A 5 -13.17 -9.23 15.63
N VAL A 6 -14.01 -8.19 15.61
CA VAL A 6 -13.68 -6.91 14.93
C VAL A 6 -12.71 -6.06 15.78
N ARG A 7 -12.58 -6.32 17.08
CA ARG A 7 -11.80 -5.50 18.02
C ARG A 7 -10.36 -5.95 18.26
N ASN A 8 -9.96 -7.15 17.80
CA ASN A 8 -8.68 -7.77 18.20
C ASN A 8 -7.56 -7.76 17.15
N LYS A 9 -7.67 -6.98 16.06
CA LYS A 9 -6.60 -6.91 15.02
C LYS A 9 -5.48 -5.89 15.30
N GLY A 10 -5.44 -5.31 16.50
CA GLY A 10 -4.46 -4.27 16.89
C GLY A 10 -4.65 -2.96 16.12
N PRO A 11 -3.89 -1.90 16.46
CA PRO A 11 -3.92 -0.65 15.71
C PRO A 11 -3.54 -0.89 14.24
N ILE A 12 -4.28 -0.26 13.33
CA ILE A 12 -4.05 -0.41 11.89
C ILE A 12 -2.85 0.43 11.43
N GLU A 13 -2.59 1.55 12.10
CA GLU A 13 -1.44 2.41 11.86
C GLU A 13 -0.19 1.83 12.52
N TYR A 14 0.93 1.83 11.79
CA TYR A 14 2.23 1.46 12.33
C TYR A 14 2.85 2.67 13.07
N LEU A 15 3.50 2.41 14.21
CA LEU A 15 4.15 3.42 15.06
C LEU A 15 3.22 4.54 15.52
N GLU A 16 2.05 4.19 16.08
CA GLU A 16 1.08 5.18 16.55
C GLU A 16 1.65 6.20 17.59
N ASP A 17 2.79 5.90 18.22
CA ASP A 17 3.40 6.73 19.26
C ASP A 17 4.55 7.65 18.77
N ASP A 18 4.93 7.60 17.49
CA ASP A 18 5.96 8.51 16.97
C ASP A 18 5.42 9.94 16.81
N LEU A 19 5.99 10.87 17.57
CA LEU A 19 5.58 12.28 17.65
C LEU A 19 6.24 13.17 16.58
N GLU A 20 7.27 12.67 15.89
CA GLU A 20 8.00 13.43 14.86
C GLU A 20 7.34 13.35 13.48
N GLU A 21 6.50 12.34 13.25
CA GLU A 21 5.76 12.14 12.00
C GLU A 21 4.48 12.97 11.96
N SER A 22 4.27 13.68 10.84
CA SER A 22 3.02 14.40 10.57
C SER A 22 1.88 13.40 10.38
N ARG A 23 0.73 13.71 10.96
CA ARG A 23 -0.47 12.84 10.92
C ARG A 23 -1.73 13.60 10.55
N ASP A 24 -1.56 14.61 9.71
CA ASP A 24 -2.71 15.28 9.13
C ASP A 24 -3.56 14.23 8.41
N MET A 25 -4.87 14.37 8.48
CA MET A 25 -5.78 13.45 7.80
C MET A 25 -5.59 13.47 6.28
N GLN A 26 -5.02 14.57 5.76
CA GLN A 26 -4.71 14.77 4.35
C GLN A 26 -3.31 14.32 3.95
N ASP A 27 -2.47 13.92 4.92
CA ASP A 27 -1.13 13.43 4.62
C ASP A 27 -1.21 12.11 3.82
N PRO A 28 -0.29 11.89 2.87
CA PRO A 28 -0.24 10.66 2.10
C PRO A 28 0.23 9.49 2.98
N PHE A 29 -0.50 8.38 2.90
CA PHE A 29 -0.20 7.13 3.60
C PHE A 29 -0.31 5.95 2.62
N HIS A 30 0.39 4.86 2.93
CA HIS A 30 0.28 3.60 2.21
C HIS A 30 -0.56 2.57 2.96
N ILE A 31 -1.24 1.70 2.20
CA ILE A 31 -1.79 0.45 2.74
C ILE A 31 -0.87 -0.70 2.32
N LEU A 32 -0.41 -1.47 3.29
CA LEU A 32 0.37 -2.69 3.10
C LEU A 32 -0.51 -3.92 3.33
N LEU A 33 -0.47 -4.88 2.41
CA LEU A 33 -0.96 -6.23 2.62
C LEU A 33 0.15 -7.08 3.22
N MET A 34 -0.13 -7.74 4.33
CA MET A 34 0.87 -8.51 5.07
C MET A 34 0.72 -10.02 4.83
N GLU A 35 1.82 -10.77 4.87
CA GLU A 35 1.86 -12.22 4.67
C GLU A 35 0.98 -13.01 5.65
N GLU A 36 0.76 -12.46 6.86
CA GLU A 36 -0.06 -13.08 7.90
C GLU A 36 -1.51 -13.28 7.46
N THR A 37 -1.94 -12.56 6.41
CA THR A 37 -3.20 -12.80 5.71
C THR A 37 -3.31 -14.26 5.25
N PHE A 38 -2.21 -14.85 4.79
CA PHE A 38 -2.16 -16.19 4.18
C PHE A 38 -1.87 -17.32 5.17
N ILE A 39 -1.58 -17.02 6.43
CA ILE A 39 -1.44 -18.03 7.49
C ILE A 39 -2.79 -18.68 7.80
N LYS A 40 -3.90 -17.96 7.55
CA LYS A 40 -5.25 -18.45 7.81
C LYS A 40 -5.68 -19.50 6.77
N PRO A 41 -6.12 -20.71 7.17
CA PRO A 41 -6.35 -21.83 6.26
C PRO A 41 -7.46 -21.63 5.21
N LYS A 42 -8.31 -20.60 5.36
CA LYS A 42 -9.41 -20.28 4.44
C LYS A 42 -9.10 -19.11 3.49
N VAL A 43 -7.97 -18.44 3.66
CA VAL A 43 -7.62 -17.25 2.88
C VAL A 43 -6.71 -17.65 1.73
N THR A 44 -7.25 -17.58 0.51
CA THR A 44 -6.52 -17.90 -0.73
C THR A 44 -6.11 -16.64 -1.47
N VAL A 45 -5.11 -16.75 -2.36
CA VAL A 45 -4.70 -15.65 -3.27
C VAL A 45 -5.89 -15.09 -4.04
N ASN A 46 -6.76 -15.95 -4.58
CA ASN A 46 -7.96 -15.52 -5.31
C ASN A 46 -8.96 -14.76 -4.42
N TYR A 47 -9.15 -15.20 -3.17
CA TYR A 47 -10.02 -14.51 -2.23
C TYR A 47 -9.48 -13.11 -1.87
N VAL A 48 -8.17 -13.00 -1.63
CA VAL A 48 -7.51 -11.72 -1.36
C VAL A 48 -7.62 -10.82 -2.59
N SER A 49 -7.29 -11.33 -3.78
CA SER A 49 -7.35 -10.58 -5.04
C SER A 49 -8.76 -10.02 -5.33
N GLY A 50 -9.80 -10.84 -5.16
CA GLY A 50 -11.18 -10.38 -5.30
C GLY A 50 -11.60 -9.37 -4.22
N SER A 51 -11.01 -9.44 -3.03
CA SER A 51 -11.23 -8.46 -1.96
C SER A 51 -10.54 -7.13 -2.25
N LEU A 52 -9.32 -7.16 -2.79
CA LEU A 52 -8.60 -5.98 -3.23
C LEU A 52 -9.32 -5.30 -4.39
N GLN A 53 -9.76 -6.06 -5.40
CA GLN A 53 -10.56 -5.54 -6.50
C GLN A 53 -11.87 -4.89 -6.01
N PHE A 54 -12.56 -5.51 -5.06
CA PHE A 54 -13.82 -4.97 -4.56
C PHE A 54 -13.65 -3.71 -3.70
N VAL A 55 -12.61 -3.64 -2.86
CA VAL A 55 -12.44 -2.53 -1.91
C VAL A 55 -11.64 -1.37 -2.48
N LEU A 56 -10.61 -1.67 -3.28
CA LEU A 56 -9.67 -0.68 -3.80
C LEU A 56 -9.89 -0.39 -5.29
N GLU A 57 -10.86 -1.05 -5.93
CA GLU A 57 -11.09 -0.97 -7.38
C GLU A 57 -9.86 -1.33 -8.22
N MET A 58 -8.92 -2.07 -7.62
CA MET A 58 -7.68 -2.52 -8.24
C MET A 58 -7.99 -3.52 -9.37
N PRO A 59 -7.33 -3.42 -10.54
CA PRO A 59 -7.44 -4.43 -11.58
C PRO A 59 -7.12 -5.83 -11.04
N TYR A 60 -7.92 -6.83 -11.42
CA TYR A 60 -7.79 -8.17 -10.84
C TYR A 60 -6.40 -8.78 -11.05
N GLU A 61 -5.78 -8.57 -12.22
CA GLU A 61 -4.44 -9.06 -12.52
C GLU A 61 -3.39 -8.47 -11.56
N GLU A 62 -3.43 -7.16 -11.32
CA GLU A 62 -2.55 -6.50 -10.35
C GLU A 62 -2.85 -6.93 -8.90
N ALA A 63 -4.11 -7.19 -8.59
CA ALA A 63 -4.50 -7.73 -7.28
C ALA A 63 -3.94 -9.13 -7.03
N VAL A 64 -3.88 -9.98 -8.06
CA VAL A 64 -3.25 -11.30 -8.00
C VAL A 64 -1.75 -11.16 -7.80
N GLU A 65 -1.08 -10.32 -8.57
CA GLU A 65 0.36 -10.06 -8.41
C GLU A 65 0.70 -9.53 -7.01
N ALA A 66 -0.04 -8.54 -6.52
CA ALA A 66 0.16 -7.99 -5.18
C ALA A 66 -0.07 -9.03 -4.08
N SER A 67 -1.07 -9.91 -4.24
CA SER A 67 -1.37 -10.99 -3.30
C SER A 67 -0.28 -12.05 -3.28
N LEU A 68 0.23 -12.45 -4.45
CA LEU A 68 1.36 -13.39 -4.55
C LEU A 68 2.62 -12.78 -3.96
N PHE A 69 2.92 -11.52 -4.30
CA PHE A 69 4.09 -10.82 -3.79
C PHE A 69 4.07 -10.71 -2.26
N ALA A 70 2.93 -10.32 -1.67
CA ALA A 70 2.81 -10.26 -0.22
C ALA A 70 2.99 -11.63 0.45
N LYS A 71 2.48 -12.69 -0.16
CA LYS A 71 2.62 -14.06 0.35
C LYS A 71 4.07 -14.54 0.33
N ASP A 72 4.83 -14.18 -0.71
CA ASP A 72 6.18 -14.72 -0.93
C ASP A 72 7.29 -13.82 -0.36
N GLN A 73 7.04 -12.51 -0.22
CA GLN A 73 8.04 -11.51 0.18
C GLN A 73 7.75 -10.86 1.55
N GLY A 74 6.69 -11.28 2.25
CA GLY A 74 6.31 -10.78 3.57
C GLY A 74 5.26 -9.66 3.54
N PHE A 75 5.29 -8.78 2.55
CA PHE A 75 4.25 -7.77 2.35
C PHE A 75 4.21 -7.22 0.92
N SER A 76 3.12 -6.56 0.56
CA SER A 76 3.01 -5.78 -0.67
C SER A 76 2.39 -4.42 -0.40
N CYS A 77 2.99 -3.36 -0.94
CA CYS A 77 2.34 -2.05 -0.98
C CYS A 77 1.19 -2.08 -1.98
N LEU A 78 -0.03 -1.90 -1.48
CA LEU A 78 -1.24 -1.89 -2.29
C LEU A 78 -1.38 -0.54 -2.99
N GLY A 79 -1.18 0.55 -2.27
CA GLY A 79 -1.22 1.87 -2.84
C GLY A 79 -1.09 2.98 -1.80
N THR A 80 -1.50 4.18 -2.19
CA THR A 80 -1.30 5.46 -1.53
C THR A 80 -2.59 6.25 -1.59
N TRP A 81 -3.04 6.76 -0.45
CA TRP A 81 -4.21 7.63 -0.33
C TRP A 81 -3.96 8.64 0.79
N THR A 82 -4.90 9.55 1.04
CA THR A 82 -4.86 10.33 2.28
C THR A 82 -4.96 9.40 3.49
N ARG A 83 -4.45 9.83 4.64
CA ARG A 83 -4.55 9.07 5.90
C ARG A 83 -5.99 8.67 6.21
N GLU A 84 -6.93 9.60 6.07
CA GLU A 84 -8.36 9.33 6.28
C GLU A 84 -8.88 8.18 5.40
N GLN A 85 -8.57 8.23 4.10
CA GLN A 85 -8.95 7.20 3.15
C GLN A 85 -8.26 5.86 3.45
N CYS A 86 -6.98 5.87 3.78
CA CYS A 86 -6.23 4.68 4.18
C CYS A 86 -6.85 3.99 5.40
N LEU A 87 -7.27 4.76 6.40
CA LEU A 87 -7.97 4.24 7.58
C LEU A 87 -9.32 3.64 7.23
N GLU A 88 -10.10 4.27 6.36
CA GLU A 88 -11.40 3.77 5.93
C GLU A 88 -11.27 2.47 5.11
N LEU A 89 -10.44 2.49 4.07
CA LEU A 89 -10.16 1.35 3.19
C LEU A 89 -9.52 0.19 3.97
N GLY A 90 -8.55 0.50 4.83
CA GLY A 90 -7.91 -0.48 5.70
C GLY A 90 -8.91 -1.20 6.61
N LYS A 91 -9.86 -0.45 7.23
CA LYS A 91 -10.95 -1.05 8.01
C LYS A 91 -11.87 -1.94 7.15
N LYS A 92 -12.18 -1.53 5.91
CA LYS A 92 -12.97 -2.37 4.98
C LYS A 92 -12.24 -3.66 4.63
N LEU A 93 -10.92 -3.63 4.43
CA LEU A 93 -10.09 -4.82 4.18
C LEU A 93 -10.01 -5.73 5.41
N GLN A 94 -9.83 -5.17 6.60
CA GLN A 94 -9.79 -5.96 7.85
C GLN A 94 -11.10 -6.70 8.13
N LYS A 95 -12.26 -6.12 7.77
CA LYS A 95 -13.58 -6.78 7.85
C LYS A 95 -13.70 -8.00 6.93
N ARG A 96 -12.83 -8.11 5.93
CA ARG A 96 -12.73 -9.25 4.99
C ARG A 96 -11.59 -10.20 5.35
N ASP A 97 -11.14 -10.14 6.60
CA ASP A 97 -10.08 -11.00 7.15
C ASP A 97 -8.67 -10.83 6.60
N LEU A 98 -8.42 -9.79 5.82
CA LEU A 98 -7.07 -9.40 5.41
C LEU A 98 -6.30 -8.76 6.58
N CYS A 99 -5.02 -9.11 6.70
CA CYS A 99 -4.09 -8.44 7.60
C CYS A 99 -3.43 -7.30 6.83
N VAL A 100 -3.77 -6.06 7.19
CA VAL A 100 -3.26 -4.85 6.55
C VAL A 100 -2.69 -3.87 7.57
N ARG A 101 -1.73 -3.07 7.13
CA ARG A 101 -1.13 -1.98 7.90
C ARG A 101 -1.19 -0.68 7.10
N VAL A 102 -1.41 0.42 7.81
CA VAL A 102 -1.36 1.78 7.27
C VAL A 102 -0.07 2.42 7.75
N VAL A 103 0.75 2.91 6.83
CA VAL A 103 2.07 3.50 7.14
C VAL A 103 2.21 4.87 6.48
N PRO A 104 2.92 5.83 7.10
CA PRO A 104 3.23 7.11 6.45
C PRO A 104 3.91 6.90 5.09
N PHE A 105 3.64 7.80 4.14
CA PHE A 105 4.27 7.75 2.83
C PHE A 105 5.78 7.92 2.92
N VAL A 106 6.52 7.08 2.19
CA VAL A 106 7.97 7.22 2.00
C VAL A 106 8.24 7.33 0.50
N PRO A 107 8.99 8.33 0.02
CA PRO A 107 9.26 8.48 -1.41
C PRO A 107 9.97 7.24 -1.99
N GLY A 108 9.43 6.68 -3.07
CA GLY A 108 9.99 5.52 -3.79
C GLY A 108 9.03 4.35 -4.08
N GLY A 109 7.75 4.40 -3.62
CA GLY A 109 6.81 3.27 -3.68
C GLY A 109 5.63 3.36 -4.66
N GLN A 110 5.63 4.27 -5.64
CA GLN A 110 4.46 4.51 -6.52
C GLN A 110 4.25 3.38 -7.56
N ARG A 111 3.01 2.88 -7.70
CA ARG A 111 2.62 1.91 -8.76
C ARG A 111 1.80 2.59 -9.87
N GLY A 112 1.98 2.15 -11.11
CA GLY A 112 1.40 2.79 -12.31
C GLY A 112 -0.14 2.84 -12.35
N TRP A 113 -0.84 1.89 -11.72
CA TRP A 113 -2.31 1.89 -11.70
C TRP A 113 -2.90 3.00 -10.83
N GLN A 114 -2.15 3.46 -9.82
CA GLN A 114 -2.55 4.53 -8.91
C GLN A 114 -2.44 5.92 -9.53
N ALA A 115 -1.69 6.05 -10.63
CA ALA A 115 -1.47 7.33 -11.29
C ALA A 115 -2.72 7.85 -12.04
N LYS A 116 -3.77 7.03 -12.17
CA LYS A 116 -4.98 7.39 -12.93
C LYS A 116 -5.90 8.39 -12.21
N ASP A 117 -5.81 8.49 -10.89
CA ASP A 117 -6.59 9.46 -10.09
C ASP A 117 -5.75 10.65 -9.60
N ALA A 118 -4.43 10.63 -9.81
CA ALA A 118 -3.53 11.73 -9.41
C ALA A 118 -3.53 12.89 -10.42
N SER A 119 -4.18 12.76 -11.57
CA SER A 119 -4.18 13.77 -12.64
C SER A 119 -5.08 14.98 -12.39
N ASP A 120 -5.91 14.98 -11.33
CA ASP A 120 -6.83 16.09 -11.02
C ASP A 120 -6.34 17.01 -9.89
N ASN A 121 -5.11 16.84 -9.40
CA ASN A 121 -4.50 17.79 -8.45
C ASN A 121 -3.08 18.18 -8.91
N ASP A 122 -3.02 18.84 -10.05
CA ASP A 122 -1.83 19.55 -10.51
C ASP A 122 -1.57 20.77 -9.60
N SER A 123 -0.63 20.62 -8.67
CA SER A 123 0.18 21.75 -8.23
C SER A 123 1.57 21.28 -7.79
N SER A 124 2.48 21.31 -8.77
CA SER A 124 3.91 21.60 -8.61
C SER A 124 4.67 20.80 -7.55
N PHE A 125 5.33 19.71 -7.98
CA PHE A 125 6.49 19.20 -7.26
C PHE A 125 7.58 18.69 -8.21
N GLY A 126 8.57 19.55 -8.43
CA GLY A 126 9.96 19.18 -8.74
C GLY A 126 10.30 18.92 -10.21
N GLU A 127 10.78 19.95 -10.91
CA GLU A 127 11.82 19.78 -11.94
C GLU A 127 12.99 19.00 -11.33
N ILE A 128 13.15 17.74 -11.72
CA ILE A 128 14.39 17.00 -11.47
C ILE A 128 15.35 17.41 -12.58
N GLY A 129 16.27 18.32 -12.25
CA GLY A 129 17.45 18.63 -13.07
C GLY A 129 18.30 17.37 -13.24
N GLY A 130 18.17 16.73 -14.39
CA GLY A 130 19.02 15.63 -14.82
C GLY A 130 20.39 16.15 -15.20
N ASN A 131 21.36 16.09 -14.27
CA ASN A 131 22.77 16.18 -14.62
C ASN A 131 23.24 14.77 -14.95
N GLU A 132 23.15 14.39 -16.22
CA GLU A 132 23.68 13.13 -16.75
C GLU A 132 25.21 13.22 -16.77
N GLU A 133 25.88 12.74 -15.72
CA GLU A 133 27.30 12.40 -15.82
C GLU A 133 27.44 11.16 -16.69
N PHE A 134 27.74 11.39 -17.97
CA PHE A 134 28.27 10.41 -18.90
C PHE A 134 29.53 9.77 -18.30
N ILE A 135 29.44 8.49 -17.92
CA ILE A 135 30.63 7.67 -17.69
C ILE A 135 31.15 7.27 -19.07
N ASP A 136 32.17 8.00 -19.52
CA ASP A 136 32.92 7.70 -20.73
C ASP A 136 33.74 6.42 -20.49
N VAL A 137 33.28 5.30 -21.06
CA VAL A 137 33.98 4.01 -20.98
C VAL A 137 34.89 3.89 -22.20
N GLU A 138 36.01 4.61 -22.18
CA GLU A 138 37.09 4.39 -23.14
C GLU A 138 38.48 4.36 -22.48
N TYR A 139 39.23 3.31 -22.87
CA TYR A 139 40.69 3.18 -22.84
C TYR A 139 41.39 2.82 -21.50
N TRP A 140 42.27 1.81 -21.37
CA TRP A 140 43.24 1.14 -22.27
C TRP A 140 43.33 -0.36 -21.90
N ARG A 141 43.48 -1.33 -22.81
CA ARG A 141 44.71 -1.78 -23.50
C ARG A 141 45.90 -2.12 -22.60
#